data_AF-A0AAD3NID6-F1
#
_entry.id   AF-A0AAD3NID6-F1
#
_cell.length_a   1.000
_cell.length_b   1.000
_cell.length_c   1.000
_cell.angle_alpha   90.00
_cell.angle_beta   90.00
_cell.angle_gamma   90.00
#
_symmetry.space_group_name_H-M   'P 1'
#
loop_
_entity.id
_entity.type
_entity.pdbx_description
1 polymer ?
#
loop_
_entity_poly.entity_id
_entity_poly.type
_entity_poly.pdbx_seq_one_letter_code
_entity_poly.pdbx_strand_id
1 'polypeptide(L)'
;MLLSINPFKPLNIYTDELRQKYQGKEQQRNPPHVYAIANCAFTQSQASTQEQCIIISGQSGSGKTEATKLIVHYLSSMYQGRNNNLRQPMEVFPILESFGNAKTILNNNSSRFGKYLHIHILHGVVVGTSLSRYLLEKSRVVFQASEERNFHVFYELLAGMNDWDKQELYLQGAETYYYLNQGGACDLNGKQDKQDFQLLVQCFETIGLHGHQVSTVWAILSSILQLGNICFSSYESESFEVSRIFSETEARRVGSLLQISSEALQTVITHRVTETTYDRIYCPLSVESAIESR
;
A
#
# COMPACT_ATOMS: atom_id res chain seq x y z
N MET A 1 -29.19 1.06 8.58
CA MET A 1 -28.15 2.09 8.38
C MET A 1 -27.59 2.51 9.73
N LEU A 2 -26.27 2.71 9.85
CA LEU A 2 -25.61 3.25 11.06
C LEU A 2 -24.86 4.52 10.68
N LEU A 3 -25.04 5.60 11.44
CA LEU A 3 -24.24 6.82 11.32
C LEU A 3 -23.10 6.75 12.33
N SER A 4 -21.86 6.90 11.86
CA SER A 4 -20.66 6.92 12.69
C SER A 4 -19.88 8.21 12.41
N ILE A 5 -19.52 8.93 13.47
CA ILE A 5 -18.78 10.19 13.39
C ILE A 5 -17.36 9.93 13.93
N ASN A 6 -16.34 10.31 13.18
CA ASN A 6 -14.95 10.15 13.62
C ASN A 6 -14.68 11.02 14.86
N PRO A 7 -14.34 10.43 16.02
CA PRO A 7 -14.10 11.19 17.24
C PRO A 7 -12.73 11.90 17.27
N PHE A 8 -11.82 11.61 16.34
CA PHE A 8 -10.42 12.07 16.32
C PHE A 8 -9.64 11.78 17.62
N LYS A 9 -10.10 10.78 18.39
CA LYS A 9 -9.47 10.31 19.62
C LYS A 9 -9.85 8.86 19.88
N PRO A 10 -9.02 8.09 20.59
CA PRO A 10 -9.41 6.74 21.03
C PRO A 10 -10.66 6.79 21.92
N LEU A 11 -11.52 5.79 21.77
CA LEU A 11 -12.70 5.59 22.59
C LEU A 11 -12.66 4.22 23.25
N ASN A 12 -13.03 4.15 24.52
CA ASN A 12 -13.11 2.89 25.28
C ASN A 12 -14.42 2.13 25.00
N ILE A 13 -14.81 2.03 23.73
CA ILE A 13 -16.04 1.36 23.28
C ILE A 13 -15.74 0.19 22.33
N TYR A 14 -14.49 -0.25 22.23
CA TYR A 14 -14.08 -1.33 21.33
C TYR A 14 -13.48 -2.53 22.08
N THR A 15 -13.79 -2.66 23.37
CA THR A 15 -13.28 -3.72 24.26
C THR A 15 -13.86 -5.10 23.95
N ASP A 16 -13.18 -6.14 24.43
CA ASP A 16 -13.57 -7.54 24.29
C ASP A 16 -14.91 -7.85 24.95
N GLU A 17 -15.11 -7.30 26.15
CA GLU A 17 -16.37 -7.36 26.89
C GLU A 17 -17.53 -6.80 26.05
N LEU A 18 -17.29 -5.65 25.38
CA LEU A 18 -18.31 -5.07 24.52
C LEU A 18 -18.54 -5.93 23.28
N ARG A 19 -17.50 -6.51 22.66
CA ARG A 19 -17.68 -7.44 21.53
C ARG A 19 -18.62 -8.60 21.90
N GLN A 20 -18.38 -9.24 23.05
CA GLN A 20 -19.21 -10.34 23.54
C GLN A 20 -20.66 -9.91 23.78
N LYS A 21 -20.88 -8.69 24.30
CA LYS A 21 -22.23 -8.13 24.53
C LYS A 21 -23.09 -8.06 23.25
N TYR A 22 -22.47 -7.88 22.08
CA TYR A 22 -23.19 -7.78 20.81
C TYR A 22 -23.40 -9.14 20.11
N GLN A 23 -22.70 -10.21 20.52
CA GLN A 23 -22.79 -11.52 19.88
C GLN A 23 -24.16 -12.17 20.06
N GLY A 24 -24.79 -12.54 18.94
CA GLY A 24 -26.06 -13.26 18.93
C GLY A 24 -27.23 -12.46 19.49
N LYS A 25 -27.08 -11.14 19.68
CA LYS A 25 -28.14 -10.25 20.14
C LYS A 25 -28.77 -9.51 18.97
N GLU A 26 -30.08 -9.31 19.04
CA GLU A 26 -30.79 -8.45 18.09
C GLU A 26 -30.24 -7.02 18.15
N GLN A 27 -30.13 -6.38 16.98
CA GLN A 27 -29.55 -5.05 16.84
C GLN A 27 -30.21 -3.99 17.75
N GLN A 28 -31.50 -4.10 18.02
CA GLN A 28 -32.27 -3.14 18.83
C GLN A 28 -32.06 -3.28 20.34
N ARG A 29 -31.50 -4.40 20.82
CA ARG A 29 -31.31 -4.64 22.26
C ARG A 29 -30.10 -3.92 22.84
N ASN A 30 -29.20 -3.44 22.00
CA ASN A 30 -27.98 -2.75 22.40
C ASN A 30 -27.92 -1.35 21.76
N PRO A 31 -27.16 -0.40 22.35
CA PRO A 31 -26.92 0.91 21.74
C PRO A 31 -26.34 0.80 20.32
N PRO A 32 -26.54 1.81 19.44
CA PRO A 32 -25.97 1.81 18.10
C PRO A 32 -24.45 1.63 18.12
N HIS A 33 -23.95 0.61 17.41
CA HIS A 33 -22.53 0.28 17.37
C HIS A 33 -22.17 -0.47 16.09
N VAL A 34 -20.92 -0.38 15.66
CA VAL A 34 -20.44 -1.07 14.45
C VAL A 34 -20.56 -2.61 14.57
N TYR A 35 -20.36 -3.14 15.78
CA TYR A 35 -20.56 -4.55 16.10
C TYR A 35 -22.00 -5.02 15.90
N ALA A 36 -22.99 -4.14 16.09
CA ALA A 36 -24.39 -4.48 15.84
C ALA A 36 -24.66 -4.72 14.34
N ILE A 37 -24.02 -3.93 13.47
CA ILE A 37 -24.10 -4.10 12.02
C ILE A 37 -23.40 -5.38 11.59
N ALA A 38 -22.21 -5.64 12.12
CA ALA A 38 -21.46 -6.88 11.84
C ALA A 38 -22.24 -8.13 12.29
N ASN A 39 -22.79 -8.14 13.51
CA ASN A 39 -23.62 -9.25 14.01
C ASN A 39 -24.90 -9.45 13.19
N CYS A 40 -25.55 -8.37 12.77
CA CYS A 40 -26.74 -8.42 11.93
C CYS A 40 -26.43 -9.07 10.57
N ALA A 41 -25.38 -8.61 9.89
CA ALA A 41 -24.93 -9.20 8.63
C ALA A 41 -24.54 -10.69 8.79
N PHE A 42 -23.82 -11.02 9.86
CA PHE A 42 -23.51 -12.42 10.17
C PHE A 42 -24.78 -13.25 10.35
N THR A 43 -25.70 -12.83 11.21
CA THR A 43 -26.95 -13.56 11.49
C THR A 43 -27.79 -13.76 10.23
N GLN A 44 -27.89 -12.74 9.37
CA GLN A 44 -28.60 -12.84 8.09
C GLN A 44 -27.92 -13.80 7.11
N SER A 45 -26.59 -13.84 7.08
CA SER A 45 -25.83 -14.81 6.26
C SER A 45 -26.02 -16.26 6.73
N GLN A 46 -26.40 -16.47 8.00
CA GLN A 46 -26.69 -17.81 8.53
C GLN A 46 -28.15 -18.22 8.35
N ALA A 47 -29.07 -17.24 8.32
CA ALA A 47 -30.49 -17.48 8.15
C ALA A 47 -30.91 -17.64 6.68
N SER A 48 -30.07 -17.26 5.72
CA SER A 48 -30.36 -17.29 4.29
C SER A 48 -29.14 -17.72 3.48
N THR A 49 -29.36 -18.16 2.24
CA THR A 49 -28.28 -18.45 1.27
C THR A 49 -27.77 -17.19 0.56
N GLN A 50 -28.25 -15.99 0.94
CA GLN A 50 -27.87 -14.74 0.30
C GLN A 50 -26.59 -14.17 0.90
N GLU A 51 -25.68 -13.74 0.02
CA GLU A 51 -24.47 -13.02 0.41
C GLU A 51 -24.81 -11.65 1.02
N GLN A 52 -24.08 -11.28 2.08
CA GLN A 52 -24.29 -10.03 2.80
C GLN A 52 -23.16 -9.05 2.50
N CYS A 53 -23.49 -7.77 2.33
CA CYS A 53 -22.53 -6.73 2.03
C CYS A 53 -22.69 -5.55 2.99
N ILE A 54 -21.57 -5.12 3.59
CA ILE A 54 -21.52 -3.91 4.41
C ILE A 54 -20.80 -2.83 3.61
N ILE A 55 -21.53 -1.78 3.23
CA ILE A 55 -20.99 -0.63 2.51
C ILE A 55 -20.67 0.48 3.52
N ILE A 56 -19.41 0.93 3.54
CA ILE A 56 -18.95 2.00 4.42
C ILE A 56 -18.56 3.20 3.54
N SER A 57 -19.40 4.23 3.54
CA SER A 57 -19.21 5.45 2.76
C SER A 57 -18.84 6.64 3.64
N GLY A 58 -18.18 7.63 3.03
CA GLY A 58 -17.77 8.86 3.71
C GLY A 58 -16.55 9.52 3.07
N GLN A 59 -16.33 10.79 3.38
CA GLN A 59 -15.19 11.57 2.88
C GLN A 59 -13.84 11.05 3.42
N SER A 60 -12.71 11.50 2.86
CA SER A 60 -11.39 11.17 3.42
C SER A 60 -11.32 11.60 4.89
N GLY A 61 -10.74 10.76 5.75
CA GLY A 61 -10.66 11.03 7.19
C GLY A 61 -11.94 10.75 7.98
N SER A 62 -13.04 10.30 7.37
CA SER A 62 -14.30 10.03 8.09
C SER A 62 -14.31 8.77 8.97
N GLY A 63 -13.22 8.01 9.04
CA GLY A 63 -13.10 6.79 9.86
C GLY A 63 -13.49 5.49 9.16
N LYS A 64 -13.62 5.47 7.82
CA LYS A 64 -13.99 4.26 7.05
C LYS A 64 -13.07 3.07 7.34
N THR A 65 -11.76 3.28 7.26
CA THR A 65 -10.74 2.23 7.47
C THR A 65 -10.81 1.64 8.87
N GLU A 66 -10.97 2.49 9.89
CA GLU A 66 -11.12 2.05 11.28
C GLU A 66 -12.42 1.26 11.50
N ALA A 67 -13.54 1.70 10.91
CA ALA A 67 -14.78 0.93 10.94
C ALA A 67 -14.64 -0.45 10.29
N THR A 68 -13.94 -0.55 9.14
CA THR A 68 -13.64 -1.82 8.49
C THR A 68 -12.81 -2.74 9.40
N LYS A 69 -11.72 -2.24 10.00
CA LYS A 69 -10.89 -3.02 10.93
C LYS A 69 -11.72 -3.57 12.08
N LEU A 70 -12.59 -2.74 12.67
CA LEU A 70 -13.46 -3.14 13.78
C LEU A 70 -14.46 -4.23 13.39
N ILE A 71 -15.07 -4.15 12.20
CA ILE A 71 -15.99 -5.17 11.68
C ILE A 71 -15.27 -6.49 11.46
N VAL A 72 -14.10 -6.44 10.83
CA VAL A 72 -13.30 -7.64 10.52
C VAL A 72 -12.80 -8.30 11.79
N HIS A 73 -12.31 -7.51 12.74
CA HIS A 73 -11.89 -7.99 14.05
C HIS A 73 -13.07 -8.62 14.81
N TYR A 74 -14.25 -7.99 14.79
CA TYR A 74 -15.45 -8.54 15.41
C TYR A 74 -15.81 -9.91 14.81
N LEU A 75 -15.95 -10.00 13.48
CA LEU A 75 -16.36 -11.24 12.81
C LEU A 75 -15.33 -12.36 12.99
N SER A 76 -14.05 -12.04 12.87
CA SER A 76 -12.97 -13.00 13.05
C SER A 76 -12.92 -13.49 14.50
N SER A 77 -13.01 -12.60 15.49
CA SER A 77 -12.92 -13.02 16.90
C SER A 77 -14.12 -13.80 17.42
N MET A 78 -15.35 -13.43 17.01
CA MET A 78 -16.56 -14.04 17.58
C MET A 78 -16.97 -15.33 16.89
N TYR A 79 -16.53 -15.55 15.64
CA TYR A 79 -16.98 -16.66 14.80
C TYR A 79 -15.82 -17.48 14.21
N GLN A 80 -14.60 -17.36 14.73
CA GLN A 80 -13.49 -18.22 14.34
C GLN A 80 -13.64 -19.62 14.96
N GLY A 81 -13.32 -20.65 14.16
CA GLY A 81 -13.31 -22.04 14.64
C GLY A 81 -12.16 -22.28 15.61
N ARG A 82 -12.20 -23.39 16.36
CA ARG A 82 -11.16 -23.76 17.36
C ARG A 82 -9.74 -23.94 16.78
N ASN A 83 -9.57 -23.86 15.46
CA ASN A 83 -8.27 -23.93 14.80
C ASN A 83 -7.65 -22.52 14.73
N ASN A 84 -6.63 -22.30 15.55
CA ASN A 84 -5.84 -21.06 15.60
C ASN A 84 -4.99 -20.78 14.35
N ASN A 85 -5.09 -21.62 13.31
CA ASN A 85 -4.25 -21.55 12.10
C ASN A 85 -4.75 -20.58 11.03
N LEU A 86 -5.91 -19.93 11.24
CA LEU A 86 -6.31 -18.81 10.40
C LEU A 86 -5.34 -17.66 10.68
N ARG A 87 -4.35 -17.49 9.79
CA ARG A 87 -3.50 -16.29 9.70
C ARG A 87 -4.45 -15.10 9.78
N GLN A 88 -4.29 -14.25 10.79
CA GLN A 88 -5.35 -13.35 11.15
C GLN A 88 -5.53 -12.34 9.99
N PRO A 89 -6.76 -11.98 9.63
CA PRO A 89 -6.99 -10.94 8.62
C PRO A 89 -6.40 -9.58 9.04
N MET A 90 -6.08 -9.45 10.34
CA MET A 90 -5.66 -8.21 10.95
C MET A 90 -4.23 -7.81 10.56
N GLU A 91 -3.31 -8.77 10.39
CA GLU A 91 -1.90 -8.50 10.03
C GLU A 91 -1.75 -8.03 8.58
N VAL A 92 -2.77 -8.23 7.74
CA VAL A 92 -2.78 -7.69 6.38
C VAL A 92 -3.03 -6.18 6.37
N PHE A 93 -3.73 -5.62 7.37
CA PHE A 93 -4.03 -4.18 7.38
C PHE A 93 -2.78 -3.29 7.47
N PRO A 94 -1.82 -3.54 8.38
CA PRO A 94 -0.56 -2.79 8.39
C PRO A 94 0.14 -2.78 7.02
N ILE A 95 0.24 -3.95 6.36
CA ILE A 95 0.84 -4.07 5.02
C ILE A 95 0.11 -3.17 4.01
N LEU A 96 -1.22 -3.24 4.00
CA LEU A 96 -2.06 -2.44 3.11
C LEU A 96 -1.96 -0.94 3.38
N GLU A 97 -1.71 -0.54 4.63
CA GLU A 97 -1.54 0.86 5.00
C GLU A 97 -0.16 1.38 4.62
N SER A 98 0.90 0.62 4.88
CA SER A 98 2.26 0.94 4.43
C SER A 98 2.31 1.18 2.92
N PHE A 99 1.78 0.24 2.13
CA PHE A 99 1.87 0.28 0.66
C PHE A 99 0.80 1.13 -0.03
N GLY A 100 -0.32 1.41 0.63
CA GLY A 100 -1.49 1.97 -0.02
C GLY A 100 -2.07 3.22 0.65
N ASN A 101 -1.53 3.64 1.79
CA ASN A 101 -1.88 4.91 2.41
C ASN A 101 -0.74 5.92 2.29
N ALA A 102 -1.11 7.20 2.32
CA ALA A 102 -0.19 8.32 2.30
C ALA A 102 -0.77 9.52 3.06
N LYS A 103 0.10 10.46 3.42
CA LYS A 103 -0.31 11.77 3.94
C LYS A 103 -0.86 12.62 2.79
N THR A 104 -2.07 13.13 2.97
CA THR A 104 -2.66 14.20 2.15
C THR A 104 -2.94 15.43 3.01
N ILE A 105 -3.32 16.54 2.38
CA ILE A 105 -3.72 17.77 3.08
C ILE A 105 -4.83 17.51 4.13
N LEU A 106 -5.76 16.59 3.82
CA LEU A 106 -6.95 16.34 4.65
C LEU A 106 -6.76 15.20 5.65
N ASN A 107 -5.80 14.30 5.44
CA ASN A 107 -5.65 13.10 6.26
C ASN A 107 -4.22 12.56 6.19
N ASN A 108 -3.59 12.43 7.35
CA ASN A 108 -2.23 11.92 7.50
C ASN A 108 -2.07 10.43 7.13
N ASN A 109 -3.16 9.64 7.15
CA ASN A 109 -3.17 8.22 6.80
C ASN A 109 -4.31 7.94 5.79
N SER A 110 -4.30 8.65 4.65
CA SER A 110 -5.34 8.54 3.63
C SER A 110 -5.15 7.29 2.78
N SER A 111 -6.13 6.38 2.74
CA SER A 111 -6.12 5.27 1.79
C SER A 111 -6.26 5.77 0.35
N ARG A 112 -5.29 5.44 -0.49
CA ARG A 112 -5.22 5.84 -1.91
C ARG A 112 -5.58 4.70 -2.86
N PHE A 113 -6.41 3.79 -2.37
CA PHE A 113 -6.98 2.67 -3.12
C PHE A 113 -8.29 2.20 -2.49
N GLY A 114 -9.16 1.64 -3.32
CA GLY A 114 -10.36 0.93 -2.89
C GLY A 114 -10.02 -0.48 -2.39
N LYS A 115 -10.68 -0.89 -1.31
CA LYS A 115 -10.54 -2.21 -0.68
C LYS A 115 -11.90 -2.90 -0.69
N TYR A 116 -11.96 -4.09 -1.25
CA TYR A 116 -13.13 -4.96 -1.15
C TYR A 116 -12.71 -6.26 -0.48
N LEU A 117 -13.17 -6.45 0.74
CA LEU A 117 -12.80 -7.58 1.58
C LEU A 117 -13.98 -8.55 1.67
N HIS A 118 -13.73 -9.80 1.32
CA HIS A 118 -14.64 -10.91 1.56
C HIS A 118 -14.22 -11.65 2.83
N ILE A 119 -15.20 -11.98 3.65
CA ILE A 119 -15.06 -12.88 4.79
C ILE A 119 -15.85 -14.14 4.45
N HIS A 120 -15.15 -15.25 4.33
CA HIS A 120 -15.72 -16.54 3.96
C HIS A 120 -16.21 -17.24 5.22
N ILE A 121 -17.50 -17.58 5.26
CA ILE A 121 -18.14 -18.23 6.40
C ILE A 121 -18.71 -19.56 5.94
N LEU A 122 -18.38 -20.64 6.65
CA LEU A 122 -18.88 -21.99 6.42
C LEU A 122 -19.46 -22.53 7.72
N HIS A 123 -20.76 -22.89 7.71
CA HIS A 123 -21.48 -23.41 8.87
C HIS A 123 -21.32 -22.55 10.14
N GLY A 124 -21.47 -21.23 10.01
CA GLY A 124 -21.35 -20.29 11.14
C GLY A 124 -19.92 -20.02 11.60
N VAL A 125 -18.92 -20.50 10.87
CA VAL A 125 -17.50 -20.32 11.20
C VAL A 125 -16.79 -19.53 10.10
N VAL A 126 -16.03 -18.50 10.48
CA VAL A 126 -15.12 -17.81 9.56
C VAL A 126 -14.01 -18.78 9.17
N VAL A 127 -13.92 -19.10 7.88
CA VAL A 127 -12.95 -20.05 7.31
C VAL A 127 -11.87 -19.38 6.45
N GLY A 128 -11.98 -18.08 6.21
CA GLY A 128 -10.94 -17.34 5.51
C GLY A 128 -11.37 -15.94 5.11
N THR A 129 -10.44 -15.21 4.50
CA THR A 129 -10.68 -13.88 3.95
C THR A 129 -9.99 -13.71 2.61
N SER A 130 -10.60 -12.99 1.68
CA SER A 130 -9.95 -12.57 0.44
C SER A 130 -10.12 -11.08 0.21
N LEU A 131 -9.11 -10.44 -0.37
CA LEU A 131 -9.07 -9.01 -0.59
C LEU A 131 -8.88 -8.71 -2.07
N SER A 132 -9.76 -7.88 -2.61
CA SER A 132 -9.63 -7.28 -3.93
C SER A 132 -9.30 -5.79 -3.79
N ARG A 133 -8.32 -5.32 -4.57
CA ARG A 133 -7.90 -3.92 -4.64
C ARG A 133 -8.45 -3.27 -5.91
N TYR A 134 -8.82 -1.99 -5.82
CA TYR A 134 -9.27 -1.22 -6.97
C TYR A 134 -8.65 0.18 -6.95
N LEU A 135 -8.32 0.71 -8.13
CA LEU A 135 -7.94 2.12 -8.32
C LEU A 135 -6.85 2.61 -7.36
N LEU A 136 -5.75 1.87 -7.24
CA LEU A 136 -4.55 2.38 -6.57
C LEU A 136 -4.06 3.62 -7.33
N GLU A 137 -3.86 4.73 -6.62
CA GLU A 137 -3.36 5.99 -7.16
C GLU A 137 -1.85 5.86 -7.49
N LYS A 138 -1.53 5.16 -8.58
CA LYS A 138 -0.15 4.92 -9.01
C LYS A 138 0.61 6.21 -9.29
N SER A 139 -0.07 7.26 -9.76
CA SER A 139 0.53 8.58 -10.01
C SER A 139 1.19 9.19 -8.77
N ARG A 140 0.74 8.83 -7.56
CA ARG A 140 1.35 9.28 -6.30
C ARG A 140 2.79 8.85 -6.14
N VAL A 141 3.21 7.75 -6.78
CA VAL A 141 4.60 7.29 -6.71
C VAL A 141 5.53 8.34 -7.31
N VAL A 142 5.15 8.97 -8.42
CA VAL A 142 6.02 9.86 -9.18
C VAL A 142 5.78 11.34 -8.91
N PHE A 143 4.63 11.69 -8.33
CA PHE A 143 4.26 13.08 -8.05
C PHE A 143 3.47 13.20 -6.73
N GLN A 144 3.79 14.23 -5.94
CA GLN A 144 3.01 14.62 -4.77
C GLN A 144 2.84 16.13 -4.74
N ALA A 145 1.64 16.59 -4.38
CA ALA A 145 1.38 18.01 -4.19
C ALA A 145 2.12 18.54 -2.95
N SER A 146 2.27 19.87 -2.87
CA SER A 146 2.84 20.55 -1.70
C SER A 146 2.17 20.07 -0.41
N GLU A 147 3.00 19.82 0.61
CA GLU A 147 2.64 19.28 1.92
C GLU A 147 2.11 17.84 1.93
N GLU A 148 2.07 17.12 0.80
CA GLU A 148 1.72 15.70 0.77
C GLU A 148 2.97 14.79 0.82
N ARG A 149 2.75 13.51 1.17
CA ARG A 149 3.78 12.46 1.09
C ARG A 149 3.47 11.46 -0.03
N ASN A 150 4.50 10.73 -0.41
CA ASN A 150 4.37 9.46 -1.11
C ASN A 150 3.80 8.38 -0.15
N PHE A 151 3.64 7.15 -0.61
CA PHE A 151 3.20 6.02 0.21
C PHE A 151 4.11 5.81 1.42
N HIS A 152 3.52 5.44 2.56
CA HIS A 152 4.25 5.34 3.82
C HIS A 152 5.44 4.38 3.75
N VAL A 153 5.33 3.28 2.99
CA VAL A 153 6.35 2.24 2.87
C VAL A 153 7.73 2.78 2.50
N PHE A 154 7.81 3.83 1.68
CA PHE A 154 9.11 4.41 1.31
C PHE A 154 9.80 5.05 2.52
N TYR A 155 9.06 5.80 3.33
CA TYR A 155 9.59 6.46 4.52
C TYR A 155 9.86 5.46 5.64
N GLU A 156 8.99 4.45 5.79
CA GLU A 156 9.17 3.35 6.73
C GLU A 156 10.44 2.55 6.40
N LEU A 157 10.67 2.21 5.13
CA LEU A 157 11.89 1.57 4.65
C LEU A 157 13.15 2.37 5.02
N LEU A 158 13.16 3.67 4.70
CA LEU A 158 14.31 4.53 4.95
C LEU A 158 14.56 4.78 6.45
N ALA A 159 13.51 4.85 7.27
CA ALA A 159 13.64 5.07 8.71
C ALA A 159 13.98 3.79 9.49
N GLY A 160 13.47 2.64 9.05
CA GLY A 160 13.50 1.39 9.80
C GLY A 160 14.64 0.43 9.45
N MET A 161 15.16 0.49 8.22
CA MET A 161 16.22 -0.41 7.77
C MET A 161 17.58 -0.06 8.43
N ASN A 162 18.38 -1.09 8.71
CA ASN A 162 19.73 -0.92 9.26
C ASN A 162 20.70 -0.39 8.19
N ASP A 163 21.83 0.15 8.64
CA ASP A 163 22.78 0.85 7.74
C ASP A 163 23.47 -0.10 6.75
N TRP A 164 23.67 -1.36 7.12
CA TRP A 164 24.27 -2.37 6.24
C TRP A 164 23.36 -2.66 5.04
N ASP A 165 22.09 -3.01 5.30
CA ASP A 165 21.10 -3.29 4.28
C ASP A 165 20.80 -2.05 3.43
N LYS A 166 20.84 -0.85 4.03
CA LYS A 166 20.74 0.41 3.28
C LYS A 166 21.88 0.56 2.29
N GLN A 167 23.11 0.24 2.67
CA GLN A 167 24.25 0.30 1.76
C GLN A 167 24.10 -0.71 0.61
N GLU A 168 23.68 -1.95 0.90
CA GLU A 168 23.43 -2.96 -0.13
C GLU A 168 22.31 -2.56 -1.10
N LEU A 169 21.29 -1.86 -0.60
CA LEU A 169 20.16 -1.38 -1.39
C LEU A 169 20.36 0.03 -1.96
N TYR A 170 21.54 0.65 -1.80
CA TYR A 170 21.83 2.02 -2.21
C TYR A 170 20.86 3.08 -1.65
N LEU A 171 20.31 2.84 -0.46
CA LEU A 171 19.34 3.71 0.19
C LEU A 171 19.99 4.91 0.88
N GLN A 172 19.38 6.09 0.74
CA GLN A 172 19.81 7.37 1.30
C GLN A 172 18.65 8.06 2.05
N GLY A 173 18.84 9.31 2.47
CA GLY A 173 17.77 10.11 3.09
C GLY A 173 16.60 10.36 2.13
N ALA A 174 15.40 10.59 2.65
CA ALA A 174 14.21 10.79 1.82
C ALA A 174 14.35 12.03 0.91
N GLU A 175 15.04 13.06 1.39
CA GLU A 175 15.32 14.31 0.71
C GLU A 175 16.16 14.15 -0.57
N THR A 176 16.92 13.06 -0.70
CA THR A 176 17.78 12.79 -1.87
C THR A 176 17.01 12.17 -3.04
N TYR A 177 15.77 11.74 -2.82
CA TYR A 177 14.96 11.09 -3.85
C TYR A 177 13.91 12.04 -4.42
N TYR A 178 13.95 12.25 -5.73
CA TYR A 178 12.98 13.10 -6.44
C TYR A 178 11.54 12.65 -6.17
N TYR A 179 11.28 11.34 -6.10
CA TYR A 179 9.95 10.80 -5.82
C TYR A 179 9.48 10.95 -4.36
N LEU A 180 10.32 11.45 -3.44
CA LEU A 180 9.95 11.66 -2.03
C LEU A 180 10.03 13.12 -1.58
N ASN A 181 10.76 13.97 -2.30
CA ASN A 181 11.04 15.35 -1.89
C ASN A 181 10.13 16.41 -2.55
N GLN A 182 9.34 16.05 -3.57
CA GLN A 182 8.46 16.99 -4.30
C GLN A 182 7.40 17.67 -3.41
N GLY A 183 6.81 16.91 -2.48
CA GLY A 183 5.79 17.43 -1.56
C GLY A 183 6.35 18.28 -0.41
N GLY A 184 7.68 18.35 -0.24
CA GLY A 184 8.31 19.13 0.83
C GLY A 184 8.03 18.65 2.27
N ALA A 185 7.49 17.44 2.44
CA ALA A 185 7.06 16.90 3.73
C ALA A 185 7.61 15.48 3.98
N CYS A 186 8.93 15.34 4.13
CA CYS A 186 9.53 14.01 4.41
C CYS A 186 9.12 13.46 5.77
N ASP A 187 9.04 14.32 6.78
CA ASP A 187 8.63 13.96 8.14
C ASP A 187 7.13 14.14 8.37
N LEU A 188 6.56 13.29 9.22
CA LEU A 188 5.15 13.35 9.61
C LEU A 188 4.99 13.32 11.14
N ASN A 189 4.56 14.46 11.70
CA ASN A 189 4.34 14.58 13.13
C ASN A 189 3.36 13.51 13.65
N GLY A 190 3.79 12.77 14.67
CA GLY A 190 2.99 11.73 15.31
C GLY A 190 3.03 10.35 14.65
N LYS A 191 3.69 10.19 13.50
CA LYS A 191 3.99 8.87 12.91
C LYS A 191 5.39 8.42 13.34
N GLN A 192 5.55 7.12 13.58
CA GLN A 192 6.82 6.50 13.96
C GLN A 192 7.25 5.55 12.84
N ASP A 193 7.71 6.10 11.70
CA ASP A 193 8.01 5.33 10.47
C ASP A 193 8.97 4.14 10.76
N LYS A 194 9.92 4.27 11.70
CA LYS A 194 10.80 3.18 12.14
C LYS A 194 10.07 2.03 12.85
N GLN A 195 9.10 2.34 13.71
CA GLN A 195 8.30 1.32 14.41
C GLN A 195 7.32 0.66 13.45
N ASP A 196 6.72 1.45 12.56
CA ASP A 196 5.83 0.96 11.52
C ASP A 196 6.55 -0.01 10.56
N PHE A 197 7.82 0.25 10.23
CA PHE A 197 8.65 -0.69 9.46
C PHE A 197 8.88 -2.02 10.20
N GLN A 198 9.15 -1.98 11.50
CA GLN A 198 9.33 -3.21 12.29
C GLN A 198 8.04 -4.04 12.31
N LEU A 199 6.88 -3.37 12.48
CA LEU A 199 5.58 -4.02 12.38
C LEU A 199 5.35 -4.60 10.98
N LEU A 200 5.72 -3.87 9.92
CA LEU A 200 5.59 -4.34 8.54
C LEU A 200 6.38 -5.64 8.30
N VAL A 201 7.63 -5.72 8.79
CA VAL A 201 8.46 -6.93 8.70
C VAL A 201 7.81 -8.11 9.45
N GLN A 202 7.29 -7.88 10.66
CA GLN A 202 6.57 -8.90 11.42
C GLN A 202 5.30 -9.38 10.70
N CYS A 203 4.56 -8.46 10.08
CA CYS A 203 3.37 -8.80 9.30
C CYS A 203 3.73 -9.64 8.06
N PHE A 204 4.83 -9.32 7.36
CA PHE A 204 5.34 -10.15 6.26
C PHE A 204 5.65 -11.57 6.70
N GLU A 205 6.35 -11.74 7.82
CA GLU A 205 6.63 -13.07 8.37
C GLU A 205 5.34 -13.83 8.72
N THR A 206 4.37 -13.14 9.33
CA THR A 206 3.09 -13.75 9.73
C THR A 206 2.28 -14.24 8.52
N ILE A 207 2.30 -13.50 7.41
CA ILE A 207 1.65 -13.92 6.16
C ILE A 207 2.50 -14.92 5.35
N GLY A 208 3.67 -15.30 5.84
CA GLY A 208 4.54 -16.33 5.26
C GLY A 208 5.52 -15.83 4.20
N LEU A 209 5.81 -14.53 4.17
CA LEU A 209 6.88 -13.95 3.35
C LEU A 209 8.18 -13.98 4.16
N HIS A 210 9.20 -14.66 3.62
CA HIS A 210 10.48 -14.82 4.32
C HIS A 210 11.69 -14.68 3.37
N GLY A 211 12.84 -14.33 3.95
CA GLY A 211 14.14 -14.31 3.28
C GLY A 211 14.11 -13.54 1.96
N HIS A 212 14.45 -14.22 0.86
CA HIS A 212 14.57 -13.64 -0.47
C HIS A 212 13.33 -12.87 -0.94
N GLN A 213 12.11 -13.30 -0.58
CA GLN A 213 10.89 -12.60 -0.99
C GLN A 213 10.81 -11.20 -0.40
N VAL A 214 11.16 -11.04 0.88
CA VAL A 214 11.18 -9.74 1.57
C VAL A 214 12.30 -8.87 1.01
N SER A 215 13.50 -9.45 0.78
CA SER A 215 14.61 -8.74 0.13
C SER A 215 14.24 -8.25 -1.28
N THR A 216 13.48 -9.05 -2.05
CA THR A 216 12.99 -8.66 -3.38
C THR A 216 12.05 -7.45 -3.29
N VAL A 217 11.16 -7.40 -2.30
CA VAL A 217 10.28 -6.25 -2.07
C VAL A 217 11.11 -4.98 -1.81
N TRP A 218 12.14 -5.07 -0.98
CA TRP A 218 13.03 -3.94 -0.71
C TRP A 218 13.86 -3.51 -1.91
N ALA A 219 14.37 -4.47 -2.70
CA ALA A 219 15.07 -4.18 -3.95
C ALA A 219 14.17 -3.46 -4.96
N ILE A 220 12.90 -3.87 -5.08
CA ILE A 220 11.91 -3.19 -5.92
C ILE A 220 11.65 -1.76 -5.43
N LEU A 221 11.42 -1.55 -4.13
CA LEU A 221 11.17 -0.22 -3.59
C LEU A 221 12.38 0.71 -3.76
N SER A 222 13.59 0.21 -3.50
CA SER A 222 14.82 0.98 -3.77
C SER A 222 14.92 1.32 -5.26
N SER A 223 14.70 0.35 -6.14
CA SER A 223 14.76 0.58 -7.59
C SER A 223 13.80 1.67 -8.06
N ILE A 224 12.58 1.72 -7.52
CA ILE A 224 11.62 2.81 -7.81
C ILE A 224 12.20 4.17 -7.41
N LEU A 225 12.85 4.27 -6.25
CA LEU A 225 13.48 5.50 -5.79
C LEU A 225 14.67 5.90 -6.68
N GLN A 226 15.54 4.94 -7.05
CA GLN A 226 16.67 5.21 -7.95
C GLN A 226 16.21 5.61 -9.35
N LEU A 227 15.15 4.98 -9.89
CA LEU A 227 14.55 5.37 -11.17
C LEU A 227 14.14 6.85 -11.14
N GLY A 228 13.48 7.30 -10.07
CA GLY A 228 13.09 8.70 -9.92
C GLY A 228 14.25 9.69 -9.99
N ASN A 229 15.47 9.27 -9.65
CA ASN A 229 16.69 10.06 -9.70
C ASN A 229 17.44 10.00 -11.04
N ILE A 230 16.97 9.22 -12.02
CA ILE A 230 17.53 9.25 -13.37
C ILE A 230 17.20 10.59 -14.03
N CYS A 231 18.25 11.37 -14.29
CA CYS A 231 18.17 12.61 -15.04
C CYS A 231 18.44 12.37 -16.53
N PHE A 232 17.64 12.99 -17.38
CA PHE A 232 17.80 12.97 -18.83
C PHE A 232 18.39 14.31 -19.31
N SER A 233 19.23 14.23 -20.33
CA SER A 233 19.79 15.36 -21.07
C SER A 233 19.51 15.17 -22.56
N SER A 234 19.38 16.24 -23.32
CA SER A 234 19.24 16.16 -24.77
C SER A 234 20.57 16.30 -25.51
N TYR A 235 20.61 15.71 -26.70
CA TYR A 235 21.58 16.03 -27.73
C TYR A 235 20.88 16.10 -29.09
N GLU A 236 21.44 16.89 -30.01
CA GLU A 236 20.91 17.00 -31.37
C GLU A 236 21.44 15.85 -32.23
N SER A 237 20.52 15.12 -32.87
CA SER A 237 20.84 14.11 -33.87
C SER A 237 19.91 14.29 -35.06
N GLU A 238 20.46 14.47 -36.27
CA GLU A 238 19.69 14.56 -37.52
C GLU A 238 18.52 15.57 -37.47
N SER A 239 18.71 16.70 -36.78
CA SER A 239 17.71 17.77 -36.57
C SER A 239 16.57 17.45 -35.60
N PHE A 240 16.68 16.38 -34.82
CA PHE A 240 15.74 16.03 -33.75
C PHE A 240 16.44 16.05 -32.37
N GLU A 241 15.68 16.44 -31.34
CA GLU A 241 16.12 16.35 -29.96
C GLU A 241 15.99 14.89 -29.48
N VAL A 242 17.11 14.28 -29.10
CA VAL A 242 17.16 12.91 -28.59
C VAL A 242 17.56 12.90 -27.13
N SER A 243 16.85 12.09 -26.33
CA SER A 243 17.16 11.87 -24.92
C SER A 243 18.37 10.97 -24.73
N ARG A 244 19.17 11.31 -23.71
CA ARG A 244 20.23 10.46 -23.16
C ARG A 244 20.19 10.56 -21.65
N ILE A 245 20.55 9.49 -20.95
CA ILE A 245 20.75 9.54 -19.50
C ILE A 245 22.02 10.35 -19.19
N PHE A 246 21.88 11.33 -18.30
CA PHE A 246 22.98 12.18 -17.88
C PHE A 246 24.04 11.44 -17.04
N SER A 247 23.59 10.54 -16.15
CA SER A 247 24.45 9.73 -15.27
C SER A 247 23.96 8.29 -15.23
N GLU A 248 24.84 7.35 -15.60
CA GLU A 248 24.53 5.92 -15.60
C GLU A 248 24.52 5.30 -14.20
N THR A 249 24.94 6.04 -13.16
CA THR A 249 25.06 5.52 -11.79
C THR A 249 23.74 4.94 -11.29
N GLU A 250 22.64 5.70 -11.42
CA GLU A 250 21.33 5.25 -10.96
C GLU A 250 20.80 4.09 -11.81
N ALA A 251 21.01 4.12 -13.13
CA ALA A 251 20.64 3.02 -14.02
C ALA A 251 21.40 1.72 -13.69
N ARG A 252 22.68 1.80 -13.31
CA ARG A 252 23.48 0.65 -12.86
C ARG A 252 23.00 0.12 -11.50
N ARG A 253 22.64 1.00 -10.56
CA ARG A 253 22.04 0.58 -9.29
C ARG A 253 20.73 -0.18 -9.51
N VAL A 254 19.83 0.36 -10.35
CA VAL A 254 18.58 -0.32 -10.72
C VAL A 254 18.87 -1.66 -11.40
N GLY A 255 19.82 -1.71 -12.33
CA GLY A 255 20.25 -2.95 -12.99
C GLY A 255 20.72 -4.02 -11.98
N SER A 256 21.55 -3.62 -11.01
CA SER A 256 22.01 -4.49 -9.92
C SER A 256 20.85 -4.98 -9.03
N LEU A 257 19.96 -4.09 -8.59
CA LEU A 257 18.85 -4.42 -7.70
C LEU A 257 17.83 -5.35 -8.35
N LEU A 258 17.50 -5.11 -9.62
CA LEU A 258 16.50 -5.90 -10.35
C LEU A 258 17.10 -7.09 -11.11
N GLN A 259 18.43 -7.26 -11.06
CA GLN A 259 19.15 -8.30 -11.78
C GLN A 259 18.91 -8.25 -13.30
N ILE A 260 18.96 -7.04 -13.86
CA ILE A 260 18.80 -6.76 -15.30
C ILE A 260 20.01 -6.01 -15.85
N SER A 261 20.24 -6.10 -17.16
CA SER A 261 21.30 -5.32 -17.82
C SER A 261 21.00 -3.83 -17.70
N SER A 262 22.00 -3.07 -17.23
CA SER A 262 21.93 -1.61 -17.22
C SER A 262 21.74 -1.07 -18.63
N GLU A 263 22.45 -1.62 -19.62
CA GLU A 263 22.38 -1.20 -21.02
C GLU A 263 20.96 -1.38 -21.56
N ALA A 264 20.35 -2.54 -21.29
CA ALA A 264 18.98 -2.82 -21.69
C ALA A 264 17.98 -1.85 -21.03
N LEU A 265 18.13 -1.56 -19.73
CA LEU A 265 17.31 -0.56 -19.05
C LEU A 265 17.44 0.82 -19.69
N GLN A 266 18.67 1.25 -19.97
CA GLN A 266 18.93 2.54 -20.61
C GLN A 266 18.26 2.63 -21.99
N THR A 267 18.37 1.58 -22.80
CA THR A 267 17.69 1.53 -24.10
C THR A 267 16.19 1.63 -23.95
N VAL A 268 15.57 0.87 -23.03
CA VAL A 268 14.11 0.84 -22.86
C VAL A 268 13.53 2.19 -22.43
N ILE A 269 14.25 2.95 -21.58
CA ILE A 269 13.74 4.25 -21.10
C ILE A 269 14.05 5.41 -22.05
N THR A 270 14.96 5.24 -23.01
CA THR A 270 15.34 6.28 -23.98
C THR A 270 14.87 6.00 -25.42
N HIS A 271 14.38 4.79 -25.68
CA HIS A 271 13.92 4.38 -27.01
C HIS A 271 12.56 3.72 -26.93
N ARG A 272 11.66 4.09 -27.84
CA ARG A 272 10.46 3.33 -28.12
C ARG A 272 10.80 2.15 -29.00
N VAL A 273 10.47 0.95 -28.54
CA VAL A 273 10.62 -0.29 -29.31
C VAL A 273 9.29 -0.65 -29.96
N THR A 274 9.28 -0.72 -31.29
CA THR A 274 8.13 -1.19 -32.07
C THR A 274 8.47 -2.56 -32.64
N GLU A 275 7.73 -3.59 -32.23
CA GLU A 275 7.90 -4.94 -32.74
C GLU A 275 7.03 -5.13 -34.00
N THR A 276 7.66 -5.52 -35.10
CA THR A 276 7.01 -5.85 -36.37
C THR A 276 7.13 -7.36 -36.63
N THR A 277 6.42 -7.87 -37.64
CA THR A 277 6.46 -9.30 -38.00
C THR A 277 7.86 -9.81 -38.35
N TYR A 278 8.77 -8.91 -38.75
CA TYR A 278 10.10 -9.29 -39.25
C TYR A 278 11.23 -8.76 -38.36
N ASP A 279 11.09 -7.56 -37.79
CA ASP A 279 12.16 -6.89 -37.04
C ASP A 279 11.65 -6.04 -35.87
N ARG A 280 12.58 -5.66 -34.99
CA ARG A 280 12.37 -4.67 -33.92
C ARG A 280 12.98 -3.33 -34.34
N ILE A 281 12.14 -2.29 -34.35
CA ILE A 281 12.55 -0.93 -34.68
C ILE A 281 12.73 -0.15 -33.38
N TYR A 282 13.92 0.43 -33.20
CA TYR A 282 14.26 1.27 -32.06
C TYR A 282 14.21 2.73 -32.47
N CYS A 283 13.27 3.48 -31.92
CA CYS A 283 13.14 4.91 -32.19
C CYS A 283 13.55 5.70 -30.94
N PRO A 284 14.55 6.60 -31.02
CA PRO A 284 14.92 7.45 -29.89
C PRO A 284 13.74 8.32 -29.43
N LEU A 285 13.64 8.53 -28.12
CA LEU A 285 12.63 9.39 -27.48
C LEU A 285 13.19 10.80 -27.25
N SER A 286 12.31 11.81 -27.25
CA SER A 286 12.63 13.12 -26.69
C SER A 286 12.82 13.02 -25.17
N VAL A 287 13.40 14.06 -24.54
CA VAL A 287 13.58 14.10 -23.08
C VAL A 287 12.24 13.99 -22.35
N GLU A 288 11.21 14.68 -22.82
CA GLU A 288 9.86 14.62 -22.25
C GLU A 288 9.28 13.20 -22.34
N SER A 289 9.34 12.56 -23.51
CA SER A 289 8.84 11.20 -23.68
C SER A 289 9.64 10.16 -22.88
N ALA A 290 10.94 10.37 -22.67
CA ALA A 290 11.76 9.52 -21.82
C ALA A 290 11.38 9.65 -20.33
N ILE A 291 11.05 10.87 -19.88
CA ILE A 291 10.55 11.12 -18.52
C ILE A 291 9.21 10.44 -18.29
N GLU A 292 8.31 10.44 -19.29
CA GLU A 292 7.02 9.74 -19.23
C GLU A 292 7.17 8.22 -19.32
N SER A 293 8.14 7.73 -20.10
CA SER A 293 8.41 6.31 -20.27
C SER A 293 9.01 5.67 -19.02
N ARG A 294 9.72 6.45 -18.20
CA ARG A 294 10.32 6.01 -16.94
C ARG A 294 9.35 6.16 -15.77
#